data_AF-A0A3C1UKR4-F1
#
_entry.id   AF-A0A3C1UKR4-F1
#
_cell.length_a   1.000
_cell.length_b   1.000
_cell.length_c   1.000
_cell.angle_alpha   90.00
_cell.angle_beta   90.00
_cell.angle_gamma   90.00
#
_symmetry.space_group_name_H-M   'P 1'
#
loop_
_entity.id
_entity.type
_entity.pdbx_description
1 polymer ?
#
loop_
_entity_poly.entity_id
_entity_poly.type
_entity_poly.pdbx_seq_one_letter_code
_entity_poly.pdbx_strand_id
1 'polypeptide(L)' 'MSDNSQAYGLLAEFTTPADAMHAAEKIRDAGYSRWDVHTPFPIHGMDDAMGLKDSKVGWFSFCGGATGFTAGYLMVWF' A
#
# COMPACT_ATOMS: atom_id res chain seq x y z
N MET A 1 -15.55 34.92 7.95
CA MET A 1 -14.67 33.74 7.96
C MET A 1 -15.57 32.52 7.95
N SER A 2 -15.85 31.99 6.77
CA SER A 2 -16.58 30.74 6.60
C SER A 2 -15.68 29.59 7.06
N ASP A 3 -15.93 29.07 8.26
CA ASP A 3 -15.24 27.92 8.82
C ASP A 3 -15.70 26.65 8.09
N ASN A 4 -15.14 26.43 6.90
CA ASN A 4 -15.36 25.25 6.09
C ASN A 4 -14.39 24.14 6.53
N SER A 5 -14.43 23.80 7.82
CA SER A 5 -13.60 22.73 8.40
C SER A 5 -14.20 21.38 8.03
N GLN A 6 -14.02 20.98 6.77
CA GLN A 6 -14.41 19.65 6.30
C GLN A 6 -13.52 18.62 6.99
N ALA A 7 -14.12 17.76 7.81
CA ALA A 7 -13.41 16.66 8.45
C ALA A 7 -12.76 15.77 7.37
N TYR A 8 -11.42 15.64 7.43
CA TYR A 8 -10.65 14.84 6.47
C TYR A 8 -10.94 13.34 6.61
N GLY A 9 -11.15 12.86 7.83
CA GLY A 9 -11.40 11.47 8.13
C GLY A 9 -11.58 11.20 9.62
N LEU A 10 -11.68 9.92 9.96
CA LEU A 10 -11.77 9.39 11.32
C LEU A 10 -10.49 8.59 11.61
N LEU A 11 -10.01 8.65 12.85
CA LEU A 11 -8.85 7.88 13.30
C LEU A 11 -9.24 7.07 14.54
N ALA A 12 -8.75 5.83 14.59
CA ALA A 12 -8.90 4.94 15.73
C ALA A 12 -7.51 4.48 16.18
N GLU A 13 -7.27 4.54 17.49
CA GLU A 13 -6.03 4.06 18.11
C GLU A 13 -6.25 2.67 18.70
N PHE A 14 -5.29 1.77 18.48
CA PHE A 14 -5.32 0.40 18.99
C PHE A 14 -4.05 0.15 19.80
N THR A 15 -4.21 -0.43 20.99
CA THR A 15 -3.07 -0.73 21.89
C THR A 15 -2.29 -1.96 21.43
N THR A 16 -2.95 -2.92 20.77
CA THR A 16 -2.30 -4.15 20.31
C THR A 16 -2.34 -4.29 18.78
N PRO A 17 -1.32 -4.92 18.17
CA PRO A 17 -1.32 -5.20 16.73
C PRO A 17 -2.46 -6.11 16.29
N ALA A 18 -2.89 -7.05 17.15
CA ALA A 18 -3.99 -7.96 16.86
C ALA A 18 -5.33 -7.22 16.75
N ASP A 19 -5.57 -6.24 17.63
CA ASP A 19 -6.79 -5.42 17.58
C ASP A 19 -6.84 -4.59 16.29
N ALA A 20 -5.70 -3.99 15.90
CA ALA A 20 -5.58 -3.26 14.64
C ALA A 20 -5.83 -4.17 13.42
N MET A 21 -5.35 -5.43 13.47
CA MET A 21 -5.58 -6.42 12.41
C MET A 21 -7.06 -6.75 12.23
N HIS A 22 -7.75 -7.08 13.33
CA HIS A 22 -9.18 -7.37 13.29
C HIS A 22 -10.03 -6.16 12.93
N ALA A 23 -9.57 -4.95 13.27
CA ALA A 23 -10.20 -3.73 12.80
C ALA A 23 -10.05 -3.56 11.28
N ALA A 24 -8.85 -3.80 10.74
CA ALA A 24 -8.58 -3.75 9.31
C ALA A 24 -9.47 -4.72 8.52
N GLU A 25 -9.61 -5.98 8.99
CA GLU A 25 -10.52 -6.97 8.40
C GLU A 25 -11.96 -6.47 8.35
N LYS A 26 -12.47 -5.91 9.46
CA LYS A 26 -13.85 -5.40 9.53
C LYS A 26 -14.07 -4.20 8.59
N ILE A 27 -13.09 -3.30 8.49
CA ILE A 27 -13.18 -2.13 7.62
C ILE A 27 -13.16 -2.55 6.14
N ARG A 28 -12.30 -3.51 5.79
CA ARG A 28 -12.27 -4.14 4.46
C ARG A 28 -13.62 -4.79 4.14
N ASP A 29 -14.13 -5.63 5.03
CA ASP A 29 -15.37 -6.38 4.83
C ASP A 29 -16.61 -5.48 4.78
N ALA A 30 -16.56 -4.32 5.45
CA ALA A 30 -17.57 -3.26 5.34
C ALA A 30 -17.51 -2.47 4.02
N GLY A 31 -16.53 -2.76 3.14
CA GLY A 31 -16.43 -2.20 1.80
C GLY A 31 -15.80 -0.80 1.73
N TYR A 32 -15.13 -0.35 2.79
CA TYR A 32 -14.39 0.90 2.75
C TYR A 32 -13.13 0.75 1.90
N SER A 33 -12.87 1.72 1.03
CA SER A 33 -11.76 1.67 0.06
C SER A 33 -10.71 2.76 0.25
N ARG A 34 -10.99 3.81 1.03
CA ARG A 34 -10.06 4.90 1.32
C ARG A 34 -9.75 4.97 2.80
N TRP A 35 -8.77 4.18 3.23
CA TRP A 35 -8.27 4.15 4.60
C TRP A 35 -6.88 3.52 4.57
N ASP A 36 -6.14 3.71 5.65
CA ASP A 36 -4.79 3.20 5.80
C ASP A 36 -4.54 2.84 7.28
N VAL A 37 -3.57 1.97 7.54
CA VAL A 37 -3.17 1.58 8.89
C VAL A 37 -1.75 2.06 9.14
N HIS A 38 -1.60 2.95 10.11
CA HIS A 38 -0.31 3.52 10.47
C HIS A 38 0.29 2.75 11.64
N THR A 39 1.36 1.99 11.38
CA THR A 39 2.07 1.23 12.42
C THR A 39 3.56 1.59 12.44
N PRO A 40 4.21 1.58 13.62
CA PRO A 40 5.62 1.91 13.74
C PRO A 40 6.55 0.80 13.22
N PHE A 41 6.01 -0.38 12.91
CA PHE A 41 6.72 -1.53 12.37
C PHE A 41 5.79 -2.33 11.45
N PRO A 42 6.34 -3.12 10.51
CA PRO A 42 5.54 -3.96 9.63
C PRO A 42 4.85 -5.08 10.41
N ILE A 43 3.55 -5.24 10.22
CA ILE A 43 2.79 -6.36 10.78
C ILE A 43 2.57 -7.38 9.67
N HIS A 44 3.03 -8.61 9.89
CA HIS A 44 2.83 -9.70 8.93
C HIS A 44 1.34 -9.99 8.71
N GLY A 45 0.93 -10.10 7.45
CA GLY A 45 -0.46 -10.34 7.08
C GLY A 45 -1.36 -9.10 7.06
N MET A 46 -0.83 -7.90 7.36
CA MET A 46 -1.62 -6.66 7.29
C MET A 46 -2.15 -6.38 5.89
N ASP A 47 -1.33 -6.62 4.86
CA ASP A 47 -1.73 -6.42 3.46
C ASP A 47 -2.93 -7.30 3.09
N ASP A 48 -2.93 -8.57 3.54
CA ASP A 48 -4.03 -9.51 3.34
C ASP A 48 -5.29 -9.09 4.11
N ALA A 49 -5.12 -8.67 5.37
CA ALA A 49 -6.21 -8.16 6.21
C ALA A 49 -6.84 -6.88 5.64
N MET A 50 -6.04 -6.01 5.02
CA MET A 50 -6.50 -4.83 4.29
C MET A 50 -7.09 -5.17 2.91
N GLY A 51 -6.78 -6.36 2.38
CA GLY A 51 -7.22 -6.79 1.05
C GLY A 51 -6.48 -6.07 -0.09
N LEU A 52 -5.22 -5.70 0.15
CA LEU A 52 -4.38 -5.05 -0.85
C LEU A 52 -4.00 -6.04 -1.95
N LYS A 53 -3.91 -5.55 -3.19
CA LYS A 53 -3.44 -6.34 -4.33
C LYS A 53 -1.94 -6.25 -4.45
N ASP A 54 -1.34 -7.26 -5.06
CA ASP A 54 0.08 -7.27 -5.38
C ASP A 54 0.54 -6.00 -6.10
N SER A 55 1.67 -5.47 -5.65
CA SER A 55 2.26 -4.27 -6.21
C SER A 55 2.78 -4.52 -7.63
N LYS A 56 2.37 -3.67 -8.58
CA LYS A 56 2.87 -3.70 -9.97
C LYS A 56 4.32 -3.24 -10.12
N VAL A 57 4.94 -2.74 -9.04
CA VAL A 57 6.31 -2.19 -9.06
C VAL A 57 7.32 -3.23 -9.57
N GLY A 58 7.17 -4.50 -9.20
CA GLY A 58 8.08 -5.56 -9.67
C GLY A 58 8.10 -5.70 -11.19
N TRP A 59 6.94 -5.59 -11.86
CA TRP A 59 6.85 -5.65 -13.31
C TRP A 59 7.52 -4.45 -13.98
N PHE A 60 7.35 -3.26 -13.41
CA PHE A 60 8.04 -2.05 -13.89
C PHE A 60 9.56 -2.18 -13.76
N SER A 61 10.05 -2.68 -12.62
CA SER A 61 11.47 -2.93 -12.41
C SER A 61 12.03 -3.94 -13.41
N PHE A 62 11.30 -5.03 -13.67
CA PHE A 62 11.72 -6.05 -14.64
C PHE A 62 11.81 -5.49 -16.06
N CYS A 63 10.76 -4.83 -16.54
CA CYS A 63 10.73 -4.23 -17.88
C CYS A 63 11.81 -3.16 -18.04
N GLY A 64 12.03 -2.32 -17.01
CA GLY A 64 13.10 -1.33 -17.00
C GLY A 64 14.48 -1.98 -17.09
N GLY A 65 14.74 -3.01 -16.29
CA GLY A 65 15.99 -3.76 -16.31
C GLY A 65 16.24 -4.47 -17.64
N ALA A 66 15.23 -5.14 -18.20
CA ALA A 66 15.32 -5.81 -19.50
C ALA A 66 15.58 -4.82 -20.64
N THR A 67 14.93 -3.66 -20.62
CA THR A 67 15.14 -2.60 -21.60
C THR A 67 16.56 -2.04 -21.50
N GLY A 68 17.02 -1.75 -20.28
CA GLY A 68 18.38 -1.26 -20.04
C GLY A 68 19.45 -2.26 -20.46
N PHE A 69 19.27 -3.54 -20.13
CA PHE A 69 20.16 -4.62 -20.56
C PHE A 69 20.22 -4.74 -22.08
N THR A 70 19.06 -4.75 -22.75
CA THR A 70 18.97 -4.87 -24.21
C THR A 70 19.62 -3.66 -24.90
N ALA A 71 19.33 -2.45 -24.44
CA ALA A 71 19.93 -1.22 -24.99
C ALA A 71 21.45 -1.19 -24.79
N GLY A 72 21.93 -1.56 -23.60
CA GLY A 72 23.36 -1.63 -23.30
C GLY A 72 24.09 -2.68 -24.14
N TYR A 73 23.48 -3.86 -24.32
CA TYR A 73 24.03 -4.90 -25.19
C TYR A 73 24.13 -4.43 -26.64
N LEU A 74 23.07 -3.79 -27.16
CA LEU A 74 23.06 -3.25 -28.52
C LEU A 74 24.11 -2.14 -28.71
N MET A 75 24.36 -1.32 -27.67
CA MET A 75 25.39 -0.27 -27.71
C MET A 75 26.82 -0.83 -27.79
N VAL A 76 27.09 -1.99 -27.18
CA VAL A 76 28.42 -2.62 -27.27
C VAL A 76 28.61 -3.41 -28.56
N TRP A 77 27.52 -3.96 -29.11
CA TRP A 77 27.53 -4.77 -30.31
C TRP A 77 27.81 -3.97 -31.60
N PHE A 78 27.34 -2.72 -31.67
CA PHE A 78 27.54 -1.78 -32.79
C PHE A 78 28.68 -0.80 -32.52
#